data_AF-A0A0B2W349-F1
#
_entry.id   AF-A0A0B2W349-F1
#
_cell.length_a   1.000
_cell.length_b   1.000
_cell.length_c   1.000
_cell.angle_alpha   90.00
_cell.angle_beta   90.00
_cell.angle_gamma   90.00
#
_symmetry.space_group_name_H-M   'P 1'
#
loop_
_entity.id
_entity.type
_entity.pdbx_description
1 polymer ?
#
loop_
_entity_poly.entity_id
_entity_poly.type
_entity_poly.pdbx_seq_one_letter_code
_entity_poly.pdbx_strand_id
1 'polypeptide(L)'
;MRVSKELVAIHSAFIKQLTKTHLKGLIFVFFFITFEQLYQYGKEQYTAQNWHDCIAFFRRALEDFDYFVDENDWCREKCARLVNKNANTDSESITDDIAEVTSMYTKAQQALCLFRCKAERFTALRPPLSDPSVYEQFESRKPYYYLQYCYWKLGDLQSAVRSAFTYLVGNPKDKDALDNMAFYMEQEGFTHSMLVDARQMKYEASYMKGVEAYNGKDWHQCVMSFEESMEQFFEEEKKCRRICEDKLDWETIEGVNPEITIILTMNRGRDACQSVANSILLNPLDPIMRRNKLFYMKKYEKDDLFKPSEKIMAFHRRDTIERTFLNFVDERFKYENNELPAERAEDRLPLNTEISMEDDFDYSQLEKPVLDDAECTALAIAAVFERLSVPQRQAIGQLQERIAERYRTNPHFESLSCSEDKVAPKCEHHEMIIALDSNRCGAFLSSIDPVGCSIAFCVP
;
A
#
# COMPACT_ATOMS: atom_id res chain seq x y z
N MET A 1 -26.79 -13.92 32.54
CA MET A 1 -26.66 -12.86 33.58
C MET A 1 -26.06 -13.31 34.93
N ARG A 2 -25.54 -14.55 35.10
CA ARG A 2 -24.82 -14.96 36.34
C ARG A 2 -23.29 -15.01 36.20
N VAL A 3 -22.77 -15.23 34.99
CA VAL A 3 -21.31 -15.31 34.73
C VAL A 3 -20.60 -13.95 34.88
N SER A 4 -21.30 -12.82 34.69
CA SER A 4 -20.69 -11.48 34.81
C SER A 4 -20.40 -11.06 36.25
N LYS A 5 -21.08 -11.64 37.25
CA LYS A 5 -20.85 -11.28 38.66
C LYS A 5 -19.62 -11.96 39.25
N GLU A 6 -19.30 -13.17 38.79
CA GLU A 6 -18.09 -13.89 39.19
C GLU A 6 -16.84 -13.27 38.55
N LEU A 7 -16.90 -12.84 37.27
CA LEU A 7 -15.80 -12.12 36.64
C LEU A 7 -15.50 -10.78 37.32
N VAL A 8 -16.53 -10.04 37.71
CA VAL A 8 -16.39 -8.77 38.45
C VAL A 8 -15.85 -9.01 39.87
N ALA A 9 -16.22 -10.11 40.51
CA ALA A 9 -15.68 -10.49 41.82
C ALA A 9 -14.20 -10.91 41.75
N ILE A 10 -13.79 -11.63 40.70
CA ILE A 10 -12.39 -11.99 40.43
C ILE A 10 -11.57 -10.74 40.10
N HIS A 11 -12.11 -9.81 39.29
CA HIS A 11 -11.48 -8.52 39.02
C HIS A 11 -11.31 -7.69 40.31
N SER A 12 -12.35 -7.65 41.16
CA SER A 12 -12.31 -6.94 42.44
C SER A 12 -11.34 -7.57 43.43
N ALA A 13 -11.23 -8.90 43.46
CA ALA A 13 -10.27 -9.63 44.31
C ALA A 13 -8.82 -9.46 43.82
N PHE A 14 -8.59 -9.47 42.51
CA PHE A 14 -7.28 -9.22 41.90
C PHE A 14 -6.80 -7.77 42.15
N ILE A 15 -7.71 -6.80 42.01
CA ILE A 15 -7.46 -5.39 42.37
C ILE A 15 -7.15 -5.26 43.87
N LYS A 16 -7.87 -5.96 44.75
CA LYS A 16 -7.60 -5.99 46.20
C LYS A 16 -6.25 -6.64 46.54
N GLN A 17 -5.84 -7.69 45.84
CA GLN A 17 -4.52 -8.32 46.05
C GLN A 17 -3.37 -7.38 45.65
N LEU A 18 -3.55 -6.61 44.57
CA LEU A 18 -2.61 -5.58 44.09
C LEU A 18 -2.54 -4.36 45.02
N THR A 19 -3.46 -4.20 45.98
CA THR A 19 -3.47 -3.05 46.91
C THR A 19 -2.44 -3.10 48.05
N LYS A 20 -1.70 -4.20 48.21
CA LYS A 20 -0.78 -4.41 49.34
C LYS A 20 0.70 -4.11 49.07
N THR A 21 1.10 -3.78 47.84
CA THR A 21 2.51 -3.56 47.48
C THR A 21 2.73 -2.16 46.92
N HIS A 22 3.93 -1.60 47.16
CA HIS A 22 4.43 -0.26 46.79
C HIS A 22 4.36 0.10 45.27
N LEU A 23 3.73 -0.75 44.46
CA LEU A 23 3.57 -0.67 43.00
C LEU A 23 2.45 0.30 42.56
N LYS A 24 1.56 0.72 43.47
CA LYS A 24 0.45 1.65 43.18
C LYS A 24 0.89 3.03 42.69
N GLY A 25 2.03 3.54 43.17
CA GLY A 25 2.51 4.86 42.77
C GLY A 25 3.00 4.90 41.32
N LEU A 26 3.74 3.86 40.89
CA LEU A 26 4.21 3.77 39.51
C LEU A 26 3.06 3.39 38.55
N ILE A 27 2.32 2.32 38.83
CA ILE A 27 1.32 1.80 37.87
C ILE A 27 0.18 2.80 37.60
N PHE A 28 -0.20 3.62 38.59
CA PHE A 28 -1.28 4.61 38.43
C PHE A 28 -0.81 5.88 37.69
N VAL A 29 0.46 6.26 37.79
CA VAL A 29 1.03 7.42 37.06
C VAL A 29 1.21 7.12 35.57
N PHE A 30 1.55 5.87 35.21
CA PHE A 30 1.75 5.47 33.81
C PHE A 30 0.48 5.46 32.94
N PHE A 31 -0.71 5.60 33.52
CA PHE A 31 -1.97 5.64 32.75
C PHE A 31 -2.34 7.04 32.24
N PHE A 32 -1.70 8.10 32.73
CA PHE A 32 -2.04 9.51 32.46
C PHE A 32 -1.05 10.24 31.56
N ILE A 33 0.05 9.58 31.19
CA ILE A 33 1.09 10.16 30.34
C ILE A 33 0.70 9.90 28.88
N THR A 34 0.69 10.94 28.05
CA THR A 34 0.39 10.82 26.62
C THR A 34 1.57 10.28 25.85
N PHE A 35 1.33 9.72 24.66
CA PHE A 35 2.41 9.34 23.74
C PHE A 35 3.37 10.50 23.45
N GLU A 36 2.91 11.76 23.38
CA GLU A 36 3.76 12.94 23.17
C GLU A 36 4.78 13.12 24.31
N GLN A 37 4.31 13.00 25.57
CA GLN A 37 5.15 13.10 26.75
C GLN A 37 6.11 11.91 26.86
N LEU A 38 5.62 10.69 26.63
CA LEU A 38 6.43 9.47 26.62
C LEU A 38 7.53 9.55 25.55
N TYR A 39 7.21 10.08 24.38
CA TYR A 39 8.16 10.28 23.29
C TYR A 39 9.25 11.27 23.68
N GLN A 40 8.90 12.39 24.34
CA GLN A 40 9.89 13.32 24.87
C GLN A 40 10.78 12.68 25.94
N TYR A 41 10.19 11.98 26.91
CA TYR A 41 10.98 11.26 27.93
C TYR A 41 11.92 10.23 27.29
N GLY A 42 11.48 9.52 26.24
CA GLY A 42 12.33 8.62 25.46
C GLY A 42 13.53 9.34 24.85
N LYS A 43 13.33 10.52 24.25
CA LYS A 43 14.41 11.35 23.68
C LYS A 43 15.38 11.89 24.74
N GLU A 44 14.88 12.26 25.90
CA GLU A 44 15.70 12.66 27.04
C GLU A 44 16.57 11.50 27.52
N GLN A 45 16.00 10.30 27.69
CA GLN A 45 16.76 9.11 28.08
C GLN A 45 17.78 8.68 27.02
N TYR A 46 17.42 8.79 25.73
CA TYR A 46 18.36 8.58 24.62
C TYR A 46 19.57 9.52 24.72
N THR A 47 19.32 10.81 24.96
CA THR A 47 20.37 11.83 25.09
C THR A 47 21.22 11.60 26.34
N ALA A 48 20.59 11.16 27.43
CA ALA A 48 21.25 10.78 28.68
C ALA A 48 21.98 9.43 28.61
N GLN A 49 21.93 8.71 27.48
CA GLN A 49 22.51 7.38 27.29
C GLN A 49 21.96 6.31 28.26
N ASN A 50 20.74 6.50 28.75
CA ASN A 50 20.04 5.53 29.56
C ASN A 50 19.20 4.61 28.67
N TRP A 51 19.84 3.56 28.15
CA TRP A 51 19.28 2.74 27.07
C TRP A 51 18.07 1.89 27.50
N HIS A 52 18.02 1.42 28.75
CA HIS A 52 16.89 0.65 29.26
C HIS A 52 15.61 1.50 29.33
N ASP A 53 15.70 2.69 29.91
CA ASP A 53 14.55 3.59 30.01
C ASP A 53 14.19 4.19 28.66
N CYS A 54 15.17 4.45 27.78
CA CYS A 54 14.93 4.82 26.38
C CYS A 54 13.96 3.82 25.71
N ILE A 55 14.26 2.52 25.78
CA ILE A 55 13.41 1.48 25.19
C ILE A 55 12.04 1.47 25.85
N ALA A 56 11.98 1.52 27.18
CA ALA A 56 10.74 1.48 27.92
C ALA A 56 9.79 2.62 27.53
N PHE A 57 10.31 3.86 27.45
CA PHE A 57 9.51 5.02 27.08
C PHE A 57 9.06 4.99 25.62
N PHE A 58 9.93 4.67 24.66
CA PHE A 58 9.52 4.62 23.25
C PHE A 58 8.52 3.50 22.96
N ARG A 59 8.67 2.31 23.54
CA ARG A 59 7.68 1.23 23.40
C ARG A 59 6.34 1.64 23.98
N ARG A 60 6.35 2.26 25.16
CA ARG A 60 5.12 2.74 25.79
C ARG A 60 4.47 3.85 24.99
N ALA A 61 5.26 4.73 24.38
CA ALA A 61 4.75 5.78 23.50
C ALA A 61 4.07 5.19 22.26
N LEU A 62 4.64 4.16 21.63
CA LEU A 62 4.03 3.47 20.48
C LEU A 62 2.69 2.82 20.84
N GLU A 63 2.61 2.10 21.97
CA GLU A 63 1.35 1.51 22.45
C GLU A 63 0.27 2.58 22.68
N ASP A 64 0.66 3.71 23.27
CA ASP A 64 -0.26 4.81 23.57
C ASP A 64 -0.72 5.55 22.31
N PHE A 65 0.17 5.67 21.31
CA PHE A 65 -0.17 6.20 20.00
C PHE A 65 -1.19 5.33 19.27
N ASP A 66 -1.01 4.01 19.27
CA ASP A 66 -1.98 3.09 18.65
C ASP A 66 -3.36 3.21 19.31
N TYR A 67 -3.40 3.31 20.63
CA TYR A 67 -4.63 3.60 21.37
C TYR A 67 -5.24 4.94 20.94
N PHE A 68 -4.46 6.02 20.86
CA PHE A 68 -4.95 7.33 20.41
C PHE A 68 -5.56 7.29 19.01
N VAL A 69 -4.92 6.58 18.07
CA VAL A 69 -5.40 6.40 16.69
C VAL A 69 -6.71 5.62 16.67
N ASP A 70 -6.79 4.50 17.40
CA ASP A 70 -7.99 3.67 17.49
C ASP A 70 -9.18 4.41 18.12
N GLU A 71 -8.93 5.25 19.12
CA GLU A 71 -9.96 6.08 19.74
C GLU A 71 -10.56 7.11 18.78
N ASN A 72 -9.70 7.73 17.97
CA ASN A 72 -10.16 8.63 16.92
C ASN A 72 -10.95 7.90 15.84
N ASP A 73 -10.47 6.74 15.37
CA ASP A 73 -11.18 5.91 14.39
C ASP A 73 -12.58 5.54 14.88
N TRP A 74 -12.67 5.07 16.13
CA TRP A 74 -13.94 4.68 16.75
C TRP A 74 -14.94 5.84 16.78
N CYS A 75 -14.51 7.03 17.17
CA CYS A 75 -15.38 8.21 17.17
C CYS A 75 -15.91 8.53 15.78
N ARG A 76 -15.06 8.45 14.76
CA ARG A 76 -15.44 8.71 13.37
C ARG A 76 -16.40 7.68 12.84
N GLU A 77 -16.11 6.41 13.05
CA GLU A 77 -16.96 5.31 12.63
C GLU A 77 -18.36 5.41 13.27
N LYS A 78 -18.42 5.68 14.58
CA LYS A 78 -19.67 5.91 15.32
C LYS A 78 -20.48 7.07 14.71
N CYS A 79 -19.84 8.21 14.45
CA CYS A 79 -20.53 9.39 13.93
C CYS A 79 -20.96 9.24 12.47
N ALA A 80 -20.14 8.61 11.62
CA ALA A 80 -20.49 8.31 10.23
C ALA A 80 -21.73 7.40 10.14
N ARG A 81 -21.84 6.38 11.00
CA ARG A 81 -23.03 5.51 11.08
C ARG A 81 -24.31 6.28 11.42
N LEU A 82 -24.23 7.27 12.31
CA LEU A 82 -25.40 8.07 12.69
C LEU A 82 -25.89 8.96 11.53
N VAL A 83 -24.95 9.55 10.78
CA VAL A 83 -25.25 10.38 9.61
C VAL A 83 -25.89 9.54 8.49
N ASN A 84 -25.29 8.41 8.16
CA ASN A 84 -25.80 7.52 7.10
C ASN A 84 -27.20 6.97 7.40
N LYS A 85 -27.54 6.79 8.68
CA LYS A 85 -28.88 6.36 9.09
C LYS A 85 -29.95 7.41 8.77
N ASN A 86 -29.62 8.69 8.92
CA ASN A 86 -30.54 9.80 8.66
C ASN A 86 -30.69 10.08 7.16
N ALA A 87 -29.66 9.81 6.34
CA ALA A 87 -29.71 9.96 4.88
C ALA A 87 -30.70 8.99 4.20
N ASN A 88 -30.93 7.81 4.78
CA ASN A 88 -31.84 6.80 4.22
C ASN A 88 -33.34 7.09 4.49
N THR A 89 -33.66 8.18 5.20
CA THR A 89 -35.04 8.55 5.57
C THR A 89 -35.66 9.66 4.72
N ASP A 90 -34.86 10.39 3.94
CA ASP A 90 -35.33 11.56 3.17
C ASP A 90 -35.33 11.24 1.67
N SER A 91 -36.40 10.61 1.20
CA SER A 91 -36.70 10.42 -0.24
C SER A 91 -37.93 11.22 -0.61
N GLU A 92 -37.76 12.54 -0.78
CA GLU A 92 -38.72 13.40 -1.47
C GLU A 92 -37.95 14.49 -2.23
N SER A 93 -38.54 15.05 -3.29
CA SER A 93 -37.87 15.91 -4.27
C SER A 93 -37.40 17.24 -3.66
N ILE A 94 -36.17 17.23 -3.15
CA ILE A 94 -35.45 18.41 -2.66
C ILE A 94 -34.91 19.18 -3.90
N THR A 95 -35.21 20.48 -3.99
CA THR A 95 -34.62 21.38 -5.01
C THR A 95 -33.13 21.58 -4.72
N ASP A 96 -32.32 21.88 -5.75
CA ASP A 96 -30.84 21.96 -5.65
C ASP A 96 -30.36 22.87 -4.51
N ASP A 97 -31.00 24.04 -4.32
CA ASP A 97 -30.68 24.99 -3.24
C ASP A 97 -30.92 24.43 -1.82
N ILE A 98 -31.89 23.52 -1.66
CA ILE A 98 -32.21 22.89 -0.37
C ILE A 98 -31.27 21.70 -0.13
N ALA A 99 -30.79 21.04 -1.20
CA ALA A 99 -29.85 19.93 -1.11
C ALA A 99 -28.49 20.39 -0.54
N GLU A 100 -27.99 21.56 -0.96
CA GLU A 100 -26.77 22.15 -0.42
C GLU A 100 -26.90 22.44 1.09
N VAL A 101 -27.96 23.12 1.49
CA VAL A 101 -28.22 23.44 2.91
C VAL A 101 -28.38 22.17 3.74
N THR A 102 -29.04 21.14 3.20
CA THR A 102 -29.19 19.83 3.87
C THR A 102 -27.83 19.13 4.04
N SER A 103 -26.95 19.20 3.03
CA SER A 103 -25.58 18.70 3.11
C SER A 103 -24.77 19.43 4.17
N MET A 104 -24.81 20.76 4.21
CA MET A 104 -24.14 21.57 5.25
C MET A 104 -24.66 21.25 6.64
N TYR A 105 -25.98 21.12 6.83
CA TYR A 105 -26.58 20.75 8.11
C TYR A 105 -26.13 19.35 8.56
N THR A 106 -26.10 18.39 7.64
CA THR A 106 -25.61 17.03 7.90
C THR A 106 -24.14 17.03 8.34
N LYS A 107 -23.28 17.81 7.67
CA LYS A 107 -21.87 18.01 8.07
C LYS A 107 -21.76 18.64 9.46
N ALA A 108 -22.60 19.61 9.78
CA ALA A 108 -22.63 20.22 11.11
C ALA A 108 -23.04 19.22 12.20
N GLN A 109 -24.02 18.34 11.93
CA GLN A 109 -24.40 17.24 12.83
C GLN A 109 -23.25 16.25 13.04
N GLN A 110 -22.54 15.88 11.97
CA GLN A 110 -21.36 15.02 12.05
C GLN A 110 -20.26 15.66 12.91
N ALA A 111 -19.95 16.93 12.67
CA ALA A 111 -18.96 17.67 13.45
C ALA A 111 -19.33 17.74 14.93
N LEU A 112 -20.59 18.05 15.25
CA LEU A 112 -21.08 18.07 16.65
C LEU A 112 -20.96 16.70 17.32
N CYS A 113 -21.27 15.61 16.59
CA CYS A 113 -21.07 14.26 17.08
C CYS A 113 -19.59 13.99 17.40
N LEU A 114 -18.69 14.36 16.49
CA LEU A 114 -17.25 14.20 16.67
C LEU A 114 -16.74 14.99 17.88
N PHE A 115 -17.14 16.27 18.03
CA PHE A 115 -16.75 17.07 19.19
C PHE A 115 -17.18 16.44 20.51
N ARG A 116 -18.43 15.95 20.60
CA ARG A 116 -18.93 15.27 21.79
C ARG A 116 -18.20 13.96 22.06
N CYS A 117 -17.98 13.16 21.02
CA CYS A 117 -17.27 11.90 21.14
C CYS A 117 -15.82 12.11 21.60
N LYS A 118 -15.11 13.05 20.96
CA LYS A 118 -13.74 13.41 21.34
C LYS A 118 -13.69 13.97 22.77
N ALA A 119 -14.67 14.77 23.21
CA ALA A 119 -14.73 15.26 24.60
C ALA A 119 -15.00 14.14 25.63
N GLU A 120 -15.73 13.09 25.26
CA GLU A 120 -15.98 11.92 26.11
C GLU A 120 -14.75 10.99 26.18
N ARG A 121 -14.04 10.80 25.07
CA ARG A 121 -12.90 9.88 24.97
C ARG A 121 -11.58 10.52 25.40
N PHE A 122 -11.37 11.79 25.08
CA PHE A 122 -10.20 12.59 25.44
C PHE A 122 -10.52 13.51 26.63
N THR A 123 -10.35 12.94 27.83
CA THR A 123 -10.61 13.65 29.09
C THR A 123 -9.40 14.50 29.52
N ALA A 124 -9.51 15.26 30.62
CA ALA A 124 -8.36 15.96 31.20
C ALA A 124 -7.19 15.01 31.56
N LEU A 125 -7.47 13.73 31.75
CA LEU A 125 -6.48 12.68 32.05
C LEU A 125 -5.86 12.08 30.78
N ARG A 126 -6.46 12.33 29.62
CA ARG A 126 -6.04 11.89 28.27
C ARG A 126 -6.36 13.02 27.28
N PRO A 127 -5.60 14.13 27.32
CA PRO A 127 -5.91 15.29 26.50
C PRO A 127 -5.82 14.97 25.01
N PRO A 128 -6.49 15.78 24.15
CA PRO A 128 -6.29 15.70 22.71
C PRO A 128 -4.84 16.03 22.33
N LEU A 129 -4.48 15.69 21.09
CA LEU A 129 -3.17 15.98 20.52
C LEU A 129 -2.78 17.45 20.72
N SER A 130 -1.61 17.69 21.31
CA SER A 130 -1.10 19.05 21.54
C SER A 130 -0.26 19.54 20.37
N ASP A 131 0.63 18.69 19.84
CA ASP A 131 1.57 19.02 18.77
C ASP A 131 1.39 18.08 17.56
N PRO A 132 0.81 18.57 16.45
CA PRO A 132 0.65 17.79 15.22
C PRO A 132 1.95 17.21 14.65
N SER A 133 3.09 17.86 14.87
CA SER A 133 4.38 17.38 14.36
C SER A 133 4.86 16.11 15.05
N VAL A 134 4.44 15.87 16.29
CA VAL A 134 4.75 14.62 17.00
C VAL A 134 3.95 13.47 16.40
N TYR A 135 2.69 13.72 16.05
CA TYR A 135 1.88 12.72 15.37
C TYR A 135 2.50 12.32 14.01
N GLU A 136 2.97 13.28 13.21
CA GLU A 136 3.65 13.02 11.93
C GLU A 136 4.96 12.21 12.11
N GLN A 137 5.71 12.47 13.19
CA GLN A 137 6.88 11.66 13.54
C GLN A 137 6.52 10.19 13.83
N PHE A 138 5.34 9.92 14.39
CA PHE A 138 4.90 8.54 14.61
C PHE A 138 4.44 7.86 13.32
N GLU A 139 3.74 8.59 12.46
CA GLU A 139 3.34 8.11 11.13
C GLU A 139 4.55 7.77 10.26
N SER A 140 5.59 8.62 10.29
CA SER A 140 6.91 8.38 9.65
C SER A 140 7.79 7.39 10.42
N ARG A 141 7.24 6.70 11.44
CA ARG A 141 7.92 5.64 12.21
C ARG A 141 9.19 6.10 12.95
N LYS A 142 9.35 7.41 13.22
CA LYS A 142 10.53 7.99 13.89
C LYS A 142 10.86 7.38 15.27
N PRO A 143 9.91 6.92 16.11
CA PRO A 143 10.27 6.21 17.34
C PRO A 143 11.17 4.99 17.12
N TYR A 144 11.01 4.29 15.98
CA TYR A 144 11.86 3.15 15.62
C TYR A 144 13.30 3.56 15.28
N TYR A 145 13.49 4.76 14.72
CA TYR A 145 14.82 5.34 14.49
C TYR A 145 15.59 5.50 15.80
N TYR A 146 14.94 5.85 16.91
CA TYR A 146 15.60 5.91 18.22
C TYR A 146 15.75 4.53 18.86
N LEU A 147 14.73 3.68 18.75
CA LEU A 147 14.76 2.32 19.32
C LEU A 147 15.91 1.48 18.78
N GLN A 148 16.23 1.57 17.47
CA GLN A 148 17.36 0.82 16.90
C GLN A 148 18.67 1.08 17.64
N TYR A 149 18.97 2.35 17.95
CA TYR A 149 20.19 2.72 18.66
C TYR A 149 20.15 2.28 20.12
N CYS A 150 19.01 2.41 20.80
CA CYS A 150 18.90 1.98 22.19
C CYS A 150 19.06 0.46 22.34
N TYR A 151 18.52 -0.35 21.43
CA TYR A 151 18.75 -1.79 21.41
C TYR A 151 20.21 -2.14 21.07
N TRP A 152 20.78 -1.48 20.05
CA TRP A 152 22.18 -1.68 19.66
C TRP A 152 23.14 -1.43 20.81
N LYS A 153 22.92 -0.34 21.58
CA LYS A 153 23.76 0.00 22.73
C LYS A 153 23.65 -0.99 23.90
N LEU A 154 22.58 -1.78 23.95
CA LEU A 154 22.43 -2.89 24.91
C LEU A 154 22.91 -4.25 24.35
N GLY A 155 23.42 -4.28 23.12
CA GLY A 155 23.85 -5.52 22.46
C GLY A 155 22.71 -6.40 21.95
N ASP A 156 21.48 -5.89 21.87
CA ASP A 156 20.35 -6.60 21.29
C ASP A 156 20.29 -6.33 19.77
N LEU A 157 21.10 -7.08 19.02
CA LEU A 157 21.19 -6.96 17.56
C LEU A 157 19.83 -7.24 16.90
N GLN A 158 19.09 -8.25 17.36
CA GLN A 158 17.82 -8.63 16.74
C GLN A 158 16.78 -7.51 16.83
N SER A 159 16.60 -6.91 18.00
CA SER A 159 15.66 -5.80 18.17
C SER A 159 16.15 -4.52 17.50
N ALA A 160 17.46 -4.31 17.40
CA ALA A 160 18.05 -3.19 16.67
C ALA A 160 17.74 -3.29 15.16
N VAL A 161 18.05 -4.45 14.55
CA VAL A 161 17.75 -4.74 13.13
C VAL A 161 16.26 -4.60 12.86
N ARG A 162 15.40 -5.18 13.72
CA ARG A 162 13.94 -5.09 13.57
C ARG A 162 13.46 -3.64 13.56
N SER A 163 13.99 -2.81 14.45
CA SER A 163 13.61 -1.39 14.54
C SER A 163 14.13 -0.57 13.36
N ALA A 164 15.38 -0.82 12.94
CA ALA A 164 15.99 -0.17 11.79
C ALA A 164 15.25 -0.50 10.50
N PHE A 165 14.90 -1.78 10.30
CA PHE A 165 14.11 -2.24 9.15
C PHE A 165 12.70 -1.64 9.16
N THR A 166 12.03 -1.60 10.31
CA THR A 166 10.72 -0.95 10.47
C THR A 166 10.74 0.52 10.05
N TYR A 167 11.80 1.27 10.42
CA TYR A 167 11.98 2.66 10.01
C TYR A 167 12.27 2.78 8.51
N LEU A 168 13.14 1.93 7.96
CA LEU A 168 13.49 1.92 6.53
C LEU A 168 12.27 1.65 5.65
N VAL A 169 11.40 0.71 6.01
CA VAL A 169 10.18 0.41 5.24
C VAL A 169 9.27 1.64 5.13
N GLY A 170 9.17 2.45 6.18
CA GLY A 170 8.41 3.71 6.14
C GLY A 170 9.14 4.88 5.48
N ASN A 171 10.46 4.78 5.29
CA ASN A 171 11.31 5.85 4.80
C ASN A 171 12.37 5.31 3.81
N PRO A 172 11.97 4.70 2.68
CA PRO A 172 12.89 3.95 1.81
C PRO A 172 13.95 4.82 1.11
N LYS A 173 13.71 6.14 1.03
CA LYS A 173 14.63 7.13 0.42
C LYS A 173 15.56 7.81 1.45
N ASP A 174 15.41 7.52 2.74
CA ASP A 174 16.25 8.08 3.81
C ASP A 174 17.64 7.43 3.78
N LYS A 175 18.67 8.25 3.53
CA LYS A 175 20.06 7.77 3.39
C LYS A 175 20.59 7.19 4.70
N ASP A 176 20.26 7.80 5.84
CA ASP A 176 20.72 7.32 7.13
C ASP A 176 20.06 5.96 7.45
N ALA A 177 18.80 5.76 7.06
CA ALA A 177 18.13 4.47 7.20
C ALA A 177 18.81 3.36 6.40
N LEU A 178 19.20 3.66 5.15
CA LEU A 178 19.91 2.73 4.27
C LEU A 178 21.30 2.39 4.84
N ASP A 179 22.06 3.40 5.26
CA ASP A 179 23.40 3.22 5.82
C ASP A 179 23.36 2.45 7.15
N ASN A 180 22.39 2.75 8.02
CA ASN A 180 22.19 2.00 9.27
C ASN A 180 21.86 0.53 8.99
N MET A 181 21.01 0.24 8.01
CA MET A 181 20.68 -1.13 7.65
C MET A 181 21.88 -1.88 7.06
N ALA A 182 22.64 -1.25 6.17
CA ALA A 182 23.88 -1.82 5.65
C ALA A 182 24.86 -2.16 6.79
N PHE A 183 25.03 -1.24 7.75
CA PHE A 183 25.85 -1.48 8.94
C PHE A 183 25.40 -2.71 9.73
N TYR A 184 24.10 -2.87 10.00
CA TYR A 184 23.61 -4.03 10.77
C TYR A 184 23.74 -5.35 10.03
N MET A 185 23.60 -5.35 8.70
CA MET A 185 23.76 -6.55 7.86
C MET A 185 25.19 -7.08 7.86
N GLU A 186 26.18 -6.24 8.17
CA GLU A 186 27.59 -6.61 8.32
C GLU A 186 27.96 -7.16 9.71
N GLN A 187 27.07 -7.05 10.70
CA GLN A 187 27.38 -7.47 12.07
C GLN A 187 27.37 -8.99 12.23
N GLU A 188 28.25 -9.49 13.10
CA GLU A 188 28.25 -10.90 13.49
C GLU A 188 26.91 -11.27 14.16
N GLY A 189 26.29 -12.35 13.72
CA GLY A 189 24.99 -12.82 14.21
C GLY A 189 23.78 -12.28 13.44
N PHE A 190 23.97 -11.43 12.43
CA PHE A 190 22.89 -11.04 11.52
C PHE A 190 22.32 -12.26 10.79
N THR A 191 20.99 -12.31 10.67
CA THR A 191 20.27 -13.28 9.84
C THR A 191 19.10 -12.60 9.15
N HIS A 192 18.78 -13.02 7.92
CA HIS A 192 17.65 -12.45 7.16
C HIS A 192 16.30 -12.55 7.89
N SER A 193 16.12 -13.53 8.79
CA SER A 193 14.92 -13.65 9.63
C SER A 193 14.73 -12.50 10.64
N MET A 194 15.74 -11.65 10.85
CA MET A 194 15.62 -10.46 11.70
C MET A 194 14.95 -9.28 11.00
N LEU A 195 14.83 -9.31 9.66
CA LEU A 195 14.18 -8.29 8.83
C LEU A 195 12.65 -8.38 8.95
N VAL A 196 12.13 -7.91 10.08
CA VAL A 196 10.70 -7.93 10.40
C VAL A 196 10.20 -6.51 10.60
N ASP A 197 9.25 -6.08 9.79
CA ASP A 197 8.57 -4.80 10.00
C ASP A 197 7.60 -4.92 11.18
N ALA A 198 7.86 -4.19 12.27
CA ALA A 198 7.00 -4.17 13.44
C ALA A 198 5.67 -3.43 13.19
N ARG A 199 5.57 -2.67 12.09
CA ARG A 199 4.36 -1.97 11.62
C ARG A 199 3.77 -2.63 10.38
N GLN A 200 4.18 -3.86 10.04
CA GLN A 200 3.60 -4.61 8.92
C GLN A 200 2.09 -4.69 9.07
N MET A 201 1.36 -4.33 8.02
CA MET A 201 -0.09 -4.40 8.00
C MET A 201 -0.54 -5.86 7.86
N LYS A 202 -1.75 -6.16 8.37
CA LYS A 202 -2.29 -7.53 8.30
C LYS A 202 -2.42 -8.02 6.86
N TYR A 203 -2.88 -7.14 5.97
CA TYR A 203 -3.05 -7.48 4.56
C TYR A 203 -1.72 -7.79 3.88
N GLU A 204 -0.63 -7.09 4.24
CA GLU A 204 0.73 -7.37 3.74
C GLU A 204 1.21 -8.74 4.21
N ALA A 205 0.99 -9.07 5.49
CA ALA A 205 1.35 -10.38 6.03
C ALA A 205 0.58 -11.52 5.32
N SER A 206 -0.73 -11.35 5.11
CA SER A 206 -1.57 -12.30 4.37
C SER A 206 -1.14 -12.40 2.89
N TYR A 207 -0.72 -11.29 2.29
CA TYR A 207 -0.18 -11.25 0.93
C TYR A 207 1.11 -12.06 0.83
N MET A 208 2.07 -11.83 1.72
CA MET A 208 3.35 -12.56 1.75
C MET A 208 3.14 -14.06 1.95
N LYS A 209 2.21 -14.44 2.82
CA LYS A 209 1.79 -15.85 2.97
C LYS A 209 1.22 -16.43 1.67
N GLY A 210 0.46 -15.64 0.92
CA GLY A 210 -0.04 -16.02 -0.41
C GLY A 210 1.09 -16.24 -1.42
N VAL A 211 2.10 -15.36 -1.43
CA VAL A 211 3.31 -15.49 -2.28
C VAL A 211 4.10 -16.74 -1.92
N GLU A 212 4.30 -17.02 -0.62
CA GLU A 212 4.96 -18.25 -0.17
C GLU A 212 4.21 -19.50 -0.63
N ALA A 213 2.87 -19.51 -0.52
CA ALA A 213 2.04 -20.61 -0.99
C ALA A 213 2.08 -20.75 -2.52
N TYR A 214 2.10 -19.64 -3.27
CA TYR A 214 2.27 -19.64 -4.72
C TYR A 214 3.60 -20.29 -5.12
N ASN A 215 4.70 -19.87 -4.50
CA ASN A 215 6.04 -20.44 -4.73
C ASN A 215 6.09 -21.92 -4.32
N GLY A 216 5.39 -22.30 -3.26
CA GLY A 216 5.21 -23.68 -2.82
C GLY A 216 4.23 -24.51 -3.68
N LYS A 217 3.57 -23.89 -4.67
CA LYS A 217 2.51 -24.50 -5.52
C LYS A 217 1.29 -24.99 -4.73
N ASP A 218 1.08 -24.49 -3.52
CA ASP A 218 -0.14 -24.71 -2.75
C ASP A 218 -1.21 -23.74 -3.22
N TRP A 219 -1.91 -24.11 -4.29
CA TRP A 219 -2.94 -23.26 -4.90
C TRP A 219 -4.10 -22.96 -3.96
N HIS A 220 -4.41 -23.85 -3.02
CA HIS A 220 -5.52 -23.64 -2.10
C HIS A 220 -5.18 -22.56 -1.07
N GLN A 221 -4.02 -22.69 -0.41
CA GLN A 221 -3.55 -21.69 0.53
C GLN A 221 -3.21 -20.35 -0.14
N CYS A 222 -2.66 -20.40 -1.36
CA CYS A 222 -2.41 -19.22 -2.18
C CYS A 222 -3.67 -18.38 -2.37
N VAL A 223 -4.76 -19.01 -2.83
CA VAL A 223 -6.04 -18.34 -3.06
C VAL A 223 -6.60 -17.80 -1.75
N MET A 224 -6.66 -18.63 -0.71
CA MET A 224 -7.21 -18.20 0.59
C MET A 224 -6.46 -16.99 1.16
N SER A 225 -5.12 -17.00 1.08
CA SER A 225 -4.29 -15.93 1.68
C SER A 225 -4.39 -14.61 0.90
N PHE A 226 -4.50 -14.66 -0.43
CA PHE A 226 -4.74 -13.45 -1.23
C PHE A 226 -6.15 -12.88 -1.04
N GLU A 227 -7.17 -13.72 -0.91
CA GLU A 227 -8.53 -13.26 -0.58
C GLU A 227 -8.59 -12.60 0.80
N GLU A 228 -7.98 -13.24 1.81
CA GLU A 228 -7.86 -12.68 3.16
C GLU A 228 -7.10 -11.35 3.16
N SER A 229 -6.00 -11.27 2.41
CA SER A 229 -5.24 -10.03 2.22
C SER A 229 -6.10 -8.91 1.66
N MET A 230 -6.86 -9.18 0.60
CA MET A 230 -7.74 -8.19 -0.02
C MET A 230 -8.85 -7.72 0.92
N GLU A 231 -9.49 -8.64 1.66
CA GLU A 231 -10.50 -8.26 2.66
C GLU A 231 -9.93 -7.35 3.74
N GLN A 232 -8.75 -7.70 4.27
CA GLN A 232 -8.04 -6.91 5.26
C GLN A 232 -7.63 -5.54 4.70
N PHE A 233 -7.16 -5.47 3.45
CA PHE A 233 -6.80 -4.22 2.79
C PHE A 233 -7.99 -3.25 2.75
N PHE A 234 -9.16 -3.72 2.33
CA PHE A 234 -10.35 -2.86 2.27
C PHE A 234 -10.84 -2.41 3.66
N GLU A 235 -10.52 -3.12 4.73
CA GLU A 235 -10.85 -2.66 6.08
C GLU A 235 -9.87 -1.58 6.56
N GLU A 236 -8.57 -1.79 6.32
CA GLU A 236 -7.54 -0.79 6.64
C GLU A 236 -7.70 0.48 5.78
N GLU A 237 -8.11 0.36 4.52
CA GLU A 237 -8.40 1.49 3.63
C GLU A 237 -9.55 2.36 4.18
N LYS A 238 -10.62 1.74 4.67
CA LYS A 238 -11.72 2.47 5.32
C LYS A 238 -11.27 3.15 6.61
N LYS A 239 -10.42 2.48 7.41
CA LYS A 239 -9.82 3.05 8.63
C LYS A 239 -8.97 4.27 8.29
N CYS A 240 -8.08 4.13 7.31
CA CYS A 240 -7.24 5.20 6.79
C CYS A 240 -8.10 6.41 6.37
N ARG A 241 -9.13 6.19 5.56
CA ARG A 241 -10.05 7.27 5.11
C ARG A 241 -10.70 8.03 6.25
N ARG A 242 -11.20 7.32 7.27
CA ARG A 242 -11.80 7.98 8.43
C ARG A 242 -10.77 8.88 9.10
N ILE A 243 -9.60 8.36 9.39
CA ILE A 243 -8.58 9.09 10.17
C ILE A 243 -7.93 10.23 9.34
N CYS A 244 -7.88 10.12 8.02
CA CYS A 244 -7.32 11.13 7.11
C CYS A 244 -8.17 12.39 6.92
N GLU A 245 -9.44 12.42 7.33
CA GLU A 245 -10.31 13.61 7.17
C GLU A 245 -9.80 14.87 7.89
N ASP A 246 -8.88 14.75 8.87
CA ASP A 246 -8.23 15.89 9.55
C ASP A 246 -6.83 16.23 8.96
N LYS A 247 -6.33 15.47 7.97
CA LYS A 247 -5.02 15.65 7.34
C LYS A 247 -5.19 16.19 5.92
N LEU A 248 -5.11 17.50 5.77
CA LEU A 248 -4.88 18.13 4.47
C LEU A 248 -3.41 18.54 4.40
N ASP A 249 -2.54 17.55 4.22
CA ASP A 249 -1.25 17.78 3.59
C ASP A 249 -1.32 17.17 2.19
N TRP A 250 -1.17 18.02 1.19
CA TRP A 250 -1.40 17.75 -0.23
C TRP A 250 -0.10 17.40 -0.96
N GLU A 251 1.04 17.41 -0.27
CA GLU A 251 2.36 17.21 -0.89
C GLU A 251 2.80 15.73 -1.01
N THR A 252 2.05 14.76 -0.44
CA THR A 252 2.55 13.37 -0.27
C THR A 252 1.77 12.27 -1.00
N ILE A 253 0.78 12.58 -1.83
CA ILE A 253 0.03 11.54 -2.58
C ILE A 253 0.60 11.41 -4.01
N GLU A 254 1.80 10.86 -4.15
CA GLU A 254 2.30 10.38 -5.43
C GLU A 254 2.17 8.84 -5.51
N GLY A 255 1.33 8.38 -6.45
CA GLY A 255 1.28 6.99 -6.89
C GLY A 255 0.20 6.11 -6.23
N VAL A 256 -0.25 5.08 -6.96
CA VAL A 256 -0.88 3.90 -6.34
C VAL A 256 0.29 3.10 -5.74
N ASN A 257 0.26 2.73 -4.45
CA ASN A 257 1.23 1.76 -3.94
C ASN A 257 1.10 0.48 -4.81
N PRO A 258 2.16 0.02 -5.50
CA PRO A 258 2.10 -1.16 -6.36
C PRO A 258 1.57 -2.40 -5.64
N GLU A 259 1.82 -2.53 -4.34
CA GLU A 259 1.33 -3.60 -3.48
C GLU A 259 -0.20 -3.60 -3.40
N ILE A 260 -0.83 -2.41 -3.38
CA ILE A 260 -2.29 -2.25 -3.39
C ILE A 260 -2.87 -2.74 -4.71
N THR A 261 -2.25 -2.37 -5.84
CA THR A 261 -2.66 -2.86 -7.16
C THR A 261 -2.63 -4.38 -7.17
N ILE A 262 -1.53 -4.99 -6.73
CA ILE A 262 -1.37 -6.45 -6.76
C ILE A 262 -2.38 -7.16 -5.82
N ILE A 263 -2.62 -6.64 -4.61
CA ILE A 263 -3.63 -7.21 -3.69
C ILE A 263 -5.04 -7.17 -4.30
N LEU A 264 -5.37 -6.08 -5.01
CA LEU A 264 -6.69 -5.90 -5.64
C LEU A 264 -6.85 -6.69 -6.94
N THR A 265 -5.75 -7.04 -7.63
CA THR A 265 -5.76 -7.82 -8.88
C THR A 265 -5.86 -9.33 -8.67
N MET A 266 -5.49 -9.83 -7.48
CA MET A 266 -5.40 -11.27 -7.17
C MET A 266 -6.71 -11.93 -6.66
N ASN A 267 -7.84 -11.24 -6.78
CA ASN A 267 -9.16 -11.70 -6.34
C ASN A 267 -9.58 -13.03 -7.03
N ARG A 268 -10.11 -14.03 -6.31
CA ARG A 268 -10.99 -15.07 -6.87
C ARG A 268 -12.41 -14.94 -6.34
N GLY A 269 -13.16 -13.99 -6.89
CA GLY A 269 -14.62 -14.05 -6.90
C GLY A 269 -15.15 -15.10 -7.89
N ARG A 270 -14.79 -16.39 -7.74
CA ARG A 270 -15.25 -17.57 -8.50
C ARG A 270 -14.69 -17.86 -9.91
N ASP A 271 -14.15 -16.91 -10.68
CA ASP A 271 -13.59 -17.18 -12.02
C ASP A 271 -12.29 -16.42 -12.31
N ALA A 272 -11.28 -17.09 -12.89
CA ALA A 272 -10.00 -16.48 -13.29
C ALA A 272 -10.19 -15.31 -14.28
N CYS A 273 -11.28 -15.33 -15.06
CA CYS A 273 -11.64 -14.26 -15.98
C CYS A 273 -12.01 -12.95 -15.26
N GLN A 274 -12.71 -13.02 -14.13
CA GLN A 274 -13.04 -11.84 -13.32
C GLN A 274 -11.80 -11.25 -12.65
N SER A 275 -10.87 -12.09 -12.18
CA SER A 275 -9.57 -11.64 -11.64
C SER A 275 -8.81 -10.83 -12.69
N VAL A 276 -8.72 -11.37 -13.91
CA VAL A 276 -8.08 -10.69 -15.04
C VAL A 276 -8.81 -9.39 -15.39
N ALA A 277 -10.14 -9.37 -15.37
CA ALA A 277 -10.91 -8.15 -15.61
C ALA A 277 -10.70 -7.08 -14.53
N ASN A 278 -10.67 -7.47 -13.25
CA ASN A 278 -10.32 -6.57 -12.14
C ASN A 278 -8.91 -6.00 -12.34
N SER A 279 -7.96 -6.85 -12.71
CA SER A 279 -6.57 -6.46 -12.91
C SER A 279 -6.41 -5.45 -14.04
N ILE A 280 -7.05 -5.71 -15.18
CA ILE A 280 -7.00 -4.81 -16.35
C ILE A 280 -7.69 -3.49 -16.05
N LEU A 281 -8.77 -3.49 -15.27
CA LEU A 281 -9.43 -2.24 -14.86
C LEU A 281 -8.51 -1.36 -14.00
N LEU A 282 -7.73 -1.97 -13.10
CA LEU A 282 -6.84 -1.25 -12.20
C LEU A 282 -5.48 -0.91 -12.84
N ASN A 283 -4.97 -1.78 -13.70
CA ASN A 283 -3.76 -1.58 -14.48
C ASN A 283 -3.99 -1.99 -15.95
N PRO A 284 -4.52 -1.08 -16.78
CA PRO A 284 -4.84 -1.39 -18.17
C PRO A 284 -3.59 -1.58 -19.04
N LEU A 285 -2.41 -1.19 -18.57
CA LEU A 285 -1.14 -1.28 -19.30
C LEU A 285 -0.40 -2.60 -19.03
N ASP A 286 -0.90 -3.44 -18.12
CA ASP A 286 -0.28 -4.72 -17.76
C ASP A 286 -0.36 -5.74 -18.92
N PRO A 287 0.76 -6.00 -19.61
CA PRO A 287 0.76 -6.86 -20.79
C PRO A 287 0.56 -8.34 -20.44
N ILE A 288 0.92 -8.76 -19.22
CA ILE A 288 0.74 -10.14 -18.74
C ILE A 288 -0.75 -10.40 -18.61
N MET A 289 -1.49 -9.46 -18.02
CA MET A 289 -2.94 -9.60 -17.82
C MET A 289 -3.72 -9.53 -19.12
N ARG A 290 -3.29 -8.72 -20.10
CA ARG A 290 -3.83 -8.74 -21.47
C ARG A 290 -3.70 -10.12 -22.12
N ARG A 291 -2.53 -10.77 -21.98
CA ARG A 291 -2.32 -12.13 -22.50
C ARG A 291 -3.16 -13.17 -21.76
N ASN A 292 -3.27 -13.05 -20.44
CA ASN A 292 -4.13 -13.93 -19.64
C ASN A 292 -5.59 -13.81 -20.09
N LYS A 293 -6.07 -12.61 -20.36
CA LYS A 293 -7.41 -12.39 -20.92
C LYS A 293 -7.58 -13.11 -22.26
N LEU A 294 -6.66 -12.90 -23.21
CA LEU A 294 -6.70 -13.58 -24.51
C LEU A 294 -6.72 -15.12 -24.36
N PHE A 295 -5.87 -15.66 -23.48
CA PHE A 295 -5.80 -17.10 -23.21
C PHE A 295 -7.14 -17.63 -22.68
N TYR A 296 -7.74 -16.97 -21.70
CA TYR A 296 -9.01 -17.39 -21.13
C TYR A 296 -10.20 -17.16 -22.06
N MET A 297 -10.19 -16.09 -22.87
CA MET A 297 -11.19 -15.85 -23.92
C MET A 297 -11.23 -17.03 -24.90
N LYS A 298 -10.06 -17.48 -25.38
CA LYS A 298 -9.95 -18.65 -26.28
C LYS A 298 -10.34 -19.96 -25.61
N LYS A 299 -10.09 -20.10 -24.31
CA LYS A 299 -10.36 -21.34 -23.57
C LYS A 299 -11.85 -21.51 -23.23
N TYR A 300 -12.53 -20.42 -22.87
CA TYR A 300 -13.90 -20.47 -22.34
C TYR A 300 -14.95 -19.95 -23.32
N GLU A 301 -14.57 -19.15 -24.31
CA GLU A 301 -15.44 -18.60 -25.38
C GLU A 301 -16.69 -17.89 -24.82
N LYS A 302 -16.51 -17.19 -23.70
CA LYS A 302 -17.58 -16.54 -22.93
C LYS A 302 -17.10 -15.19 -22.40
N ASP A 303 -17.51 -14.12 -23.10
CA ASP A 303 -17.09 -12.76 -22.78
C ASP A 303 -17.72 -12.22 -21.49
N ASP A 304 -18.89 -12.76 -21.09
CA ASP A 304 -19.60 -12.41 -19.86
C ASP A 304 -18.81 -12.75 -18.59
N LEU A 305 -17.84 -13.66 -18.67
CA LEU A 305 -16.94 -14.00 -17.58
C LEU A 305 -15.92 -12.88 -17.26
N PHE A 306 -15.69 -11.94 -18.17
CA PHE A 306 -14.74 -10.84 -18.01
C PHE A 306 -15.39 -9.57 -17.47
N LYS A 307 -16.27 -9.73 -16.47
CA LYS A 307 -16.88 -8.61 -15.76
C LYS A 307 -16.14 -8.37 -14.43
N PRO A 308 -15.54 -7.18 -14.22
CA PRO A 308 -14.96 -6.83 -12.93
C PRO A 308 -15.99 -6.94 -11.79
N SER A 309 -15.51 -7.22 -10.58
CA SER A 309 -16.35 -7.29 -9.40
C SER A 309 -16.88 -5.91 -9.02
N GLU A 310 -18.11 -5.84 -8.49
CA GLU A 310 -18.74 -4.58 -8.10
C GLU A 310 -17.90 -3.77 -7.10
N LYS A 311 -17.23 -4.46 -6.18
CA LYS A 311 -16.35 -3.84 -5.18
C LYS A 311 -15.15 -3.13 -5.83
N ILE A 312 -14.53 -3.74 -6.84
CA ILE A 312 -13.41 -3.16 -7.57
C ILE A 312 -13.88 -2.04 -8.51
N MET A 313 -15.03 -2.20 -9.16
CA MET A 313 -15.63 -1.13 -9.98
C MET A 313 -15.94 0.12 -9.15
N ALA A 314 -16.53 -0.06 -7.96
CA ALA A 314 -16.81 1.03 -7.03
C ALA A 314 -15.52 1.69 -6.53
N PHE A 315 -14.50 0.89 -6.19
CA PHE A 315 -13.19 1.38 -5.79
C PHE A 315 -12.54 2.22 -6.91
N HIS A 316 -12.43 1.67 -8.12
CA HIS A 316 -11.81 2.32 -9.27
C HIS A 316 -12.51 3.63 -9.62
N ARG A 317 -13.84 3.63 -9.74
CA ARG A 317 -14.62 4.86 -10.01
C ARG A 317 -14.30 5.96 -9.01
N ARG A 318 -14.33 5.62 -7.72
CA ARG A 318 -14.05 6.59 -6.66
C ARG A 318 -12.61 7.09 -6.74
N ASP A 319 -11.63 6.19 -6.85
CA ASP A 319 -10.20 6.53 -6.93
C ASP A 319 -9.90 7.45 -8.14
N THR A 320 -10.46 7.15 -9.32
CA THR A 320 -10.30 7.98 -10.51
C THR A 320 -10.87 9.39 -10.32
N ILE A 321 -12.06 9.51 -9.72
CA ILE A 321 -12.69 10.81 -9.45
C ILE A 321 -11.88 11.59 -8.42
N GLU A 322 -11.43 10.94 -7.34
CA GLU A 322 -10.60 11.55 -6.30
C GLU A 322 -9.26 12.03 -6.84
N ARG A 323 -8.56 11.22 -7.64
CA ARG A 323 -7.32 11.63 -8.34
C ARG A 323 -7.54 12.81 -9.26
N THR A 324 -8.65 12.81 -10.02
CA THR A 324 -9.00 13.93 -10.90
C THR A 324 -9.18 15.22 -10.10
N PHE A 325 -9.86 15.14 -8.94
CA PHE A 325 -10.01 16.27 -8.03
C PHE A 325 -8.67 16.73 -7.44
N LEU A 326 -7.84 15.80 -6.96
CA LEU A 326 -6.52 16.13 -6.40
C LEU A 326 -5.60 16.79 -7.43
N ASN A 327 -5.53 16.25 -8.65
CA ASN A 327 -4.75 16.85 -9.74
C ASN A 327 -5.26 18.25 -10.09
N PHE A 328 -6.58 18.47 -10.06
CA PHE A 328 -7.14 19.81 -10.26
C PHE A 328 -6.67 20.78 -9.16
N VAL A 329 -6.74 20.36 -7.89
CA VAL A 329 -6.29 21.19 -6.76
C VAL A 329 -4.79 21.49 -6.88
N ASP A 330 -3.97 20.47 -7.06
CA ASP A 330 -2.51 20.61 -7.15
C ASP A 330 -2.10 21.50 -8.33
N GLU A 331 -2.64 21.26 -9.53
CA GLU A 331 -2.24 22.02 -10.71
C GLU A 331 -2.80 23.46 -10.74
N ARG A 332 -3.97 23.72 -10.14
CA ARG A 332 -4.66 25.04 -10.25
C ARG A 332 -4.48 25.92 -9.03
N PHE A 333 -4.26 25.36 -7.85
CA PHE A 333 -4.05 26.13 -6.61
C PHE A 333 -2.56 26.26 -6.26
N LYS A 334 -1.65 25.79 -7.12
CA LYS A 334 -0.21 25.99 -6.97
C LYS A 334 0.13 27.48 -6.97
N TYR A 335 0.43 28.02 -5.79
CA TYR A 335 0.74 29.43 -5.62
C TYR A 335 2.25 29.66 -5.70
N GLU A 336 2.74 30.08 -6.87
CA GLU A 336 4.16 30.35 -7.11
C GLU A 336 4.36 31.83 -7.43
N ASN A 337 5.41 32.46 -6.86
CA ASN A 337 5.75 33.86 -7.11
C ASN A 337 4.63 34.87 -6.84
N ASN A 338 3.76 34.58 -5.87
CA ASN A 338 2.55 35.33 -5.55
C ASN A 338 1.46 35.36 -6.63
N GLU A 339 1.50 34.44 -7.59
CA GLU A 339 0.51 34.33 -8.66
C GLU A 339 -0.07 32.91 -8.73
N LEU A 340 -1.31 32.82 -9.20
CA LEU A 340 -1.94 31.56 -9.57
C LEU A 340 -1.67 31.25 -11.04
N PRO A 341 -1.75 29.97 -11.45
CA PRO A 341 -1.73 29.57 -12.85
C PRO A 341 -2.83 30.30 -13.64
N ALA A 342 -2.58 30.52 -14.93
CA ALA A 342 -3.57 31.16 -15.82
C ALA A 342 -4.85 30.31 -15.93
N GLU A 343 -6.00 30.98 -15.88
CA GLU A 343 -7.32 30.35 -16.02
C GLU A 343 -7.45 29.62 -17.35
N ARG A 344 -7.97 28.38 -17.30
CA ARG A 344 -8.28 27.54 -18.47
C ARG A 344 -9.79 27.40 -18.62
N ALA A 345 -10.25 27.15 -19.84
CA ALA A 345 -11.68 26.91 -20.11
C ALA A 345 -12.22 25.70 -19.32
N GLU A 346 -11.35 24.71 -19.05
CA GLU A 346 -11.64 23.51 -18.27
C GLU A 346 -12.00 23.80 -16.81
N ASP A 347 -11.54 24.93 -16.24
CA ASP A 347 -11.72 25.25 -14.82
C ASP A 347 -13.19 25.50 -14.44
N ARG A 348 -14.06 25.68 -15.44
CA ARG A 348 -15.50 25.92 -15.28
C ARG A 348 -16.34 24.70 -15.63
N LEU A 349 -15.72 23.60 -16.05
CA LEU A 349 -16.44 22.37 -16.36
C LEU A 349 -16.78 21.63 -15.06
N PRO A 350 -17.97 21.02 -14.96
CA PRO A 350 -18.31 20.18 -13.82
C PRO A 350 -17.37 18.97 -13.75
N LEU A 351 -17.11 18.49 -12.54
CA LEU A 351 -16.32 17.27 -12.34
C LEU A 351 -16.97 16.11 -13.08
N ASN A 352 -16.25 15.50 -14.02
CA ASN A 352 -16.73 14.34 -14.73
C ASN A 352 -16.80 13.14 -13.77
N THR A 353 -18.00 12.63 -13.54
CA THR A 353 -18.24 11.45 -12.70
C THR A 353 -18.53 10.18 -13.52
N GLU A 354 -18.65 10.32 -14.85
CA GLU A 354 -18.83 9.22 -15.78
C GLU A 354 -17.48 8.61 -16.14
N ILE A 355 -17.11 7.56 -15.42
CA ILE A 355 -15.90 6.78 -15.66
C ILE A 355 -16.26 5.53 -16.47
N SER A 356 -15.69 5.41 -17.68
CA SER A 356 -15.80 4.19 -18.47
C SER A 356 -15.08 3.05 -17.77
N MET A 357 -15.74 1.89 -17.73
CA MET A 357 -15.20 0.65 -17.16
C MET A 357 -15.01 -0.42 -18.23
N GLU A 358 -15.22 -0.05 -19.49
CA GLU A 358 -15.11 -0.96 -20.62
C GLU A 358 -13.66 -1.08 -21.06
N ASP A 359 -13.28 -2.32 -21.36
CA ASP A 359 -11.99 -2.62 -21.95
C ASP A 359 -12.08 -2.45 -23.47
N ASP A 360 -11.59 -1.32 -23.97
CA ASP A 360 -11.59 -0.94 -25.39
C ASP A 360 -10.40 -1.53 -26.19
N PHE A 361 -9.62 -2.41 -25.58
CA PHE A 361 -8.41 -2.94 -26.17
C PHE A 361 -8.71 -3.97 -27.27
N ASP A 362 -8.04 -3.83 -28.42
CA ASP A 362 -8.16 -4.74 -29.55
C ASP A 362 -7.27 -5.99 -29.37
N TYR A 363 -7.86 -7.04 -28.80
CA TYR A 363 -7.17 -8.31 -28.55
C TYR A 363 -6.72 -9.05 -29.82
N SER A 364 -7.24 -8.71 -30.99
CA SER A 364 -6.80 -9.33 -32.26
C SER A 364 -5.32 -9.03 -32.56
N GLN A 365 -4.80 -7.91 -32.05
CA GLN A 365 -3.41 -7.52 -32.24
C GLN A 365 -2.44 -8.43 -31.49
N LEU A 366 -2.88 -9.07 -30.40
CA LEU A 366 -2.09 -9.99 -29.60
C LEU A 366 -1.99 -11.40 -30.20
N GLU A 367 -2.80 -11.72 -31.21
CA GLU A 367 -2.74 -13.01 -31.89
C GLU A 367 -1.53 -13.11 -32.82
N LYS A 368 -0.99 -11.97 -33.26
CA LYS A 368 0.22 -11.93 -34.08
C LYS A 368 1.44 -12.20 -33.20
N PRO A 369 2.41 -13.00 -33.66
CA PRO A 369 3.66 -13.19 -32.93
C PRO A 369 4.40 -11.84 -32.82
N VAL A 370 5.01 -11.59 -31.65
CA VAL A 370 5.77 -10.35 -31.40
C VAL A 370 7.09 -10.37 -32.16
N LEU A 371 7.68 -11.54 -32.34
CA LEU A 371 8.90 -11.79 -33.08
C LEU A 371 8.67 -12.89 -34.11
N ASP A 372 9.31 -12.79 -35.27
CA ASP A 372 9.46 -13.91 -36.19
C ASP A 372 10.73 -14.73 -35.90
N ASP A 373 10.82 -15.92 -36.50
CA ASP A 373 11.94 -16.85 -36.26
C ASP A 373 13.30 -16.26 -36.67
N ALA A 374 13.33 -15.38 -37.68
CA ALA A 374 14.56 -14.73 -38.15
C ALA A 374 15.03 -13.67 -37.16
N GLU A 375 14.11 -12.85 -36.64
CA GLU A 375 14.36 -11.86 -35.59
C GLU A 375 14.83 -12.53 -34.29
N CYS A 376 14.18 -13.62 -33.86
CA CYS A 376 14.62 -14.40 -32.70
C CYS A 376 16.03 -14.94 -32.88
N THR A 377 16.33 -15.52 -34.04
CA THR A 377 17.69 -16.03 -34.32
C THR A 377 18.72 -14.91 -34.27
N ALA A 378 18.43 -13.74 -34.87
CA ALA A 378 19.32 -12.59 -34.85
C ALA A 378 19.56 -12.04 -33.43
N LEU A 379 18.51 -11.94 -32.62
CA LEU A 379 18.59 -11.50 -31.22
C LEU A 379 19.26 -12.54 -30.32
N ALA A 380 19.02 -13.83 -30.53
CA ALA A 380 19.69 -14.90 -29.79
C ALA A 380 21.21 -14.91 -30.07
N ILE A 381 21.62 -14.74 -31.34
CA ILE A 381 23.03 -14.56 -31.69
C ILE A 381 23.59 -13.31 -31.02
N ALA A 382 22.85 -12.19 -31.05
CA ALA A 382 23.27 -10.95 -30.39
C ALA A 382 23.47 -11.12 -28.88
N ALA A 383 22.61 -11.89 -28.23
CA ALA A 383 22.63 -12.17 -26.81
C ALA A 383 23.82 -13.02 -26.34
N VAL A 384 24.45 -13.77 -27.25
CA VAL A 384 25.70 -14.51 -26.99
C VAL A 384 26.91 -13.57 -26.97
N PHE A 385 26.83 -12.42 -27.65
CA PHE A 385 27.92 -11.45 -27.71
C PHE A 385 27.70 -10.31 -26.71
N GLU A 386 28.72 -9.96 -25.93
CA GLU A 386 28.64 -8.88 -24.92
C GLU A 386 28.41 -7.47 -25.52
N ARG A 387 28.57 -7.28 -26.83
CA ARG A 387 28.43 -5.98 -27.51
C ARG A 387 27.35 -6.01 -28.59
N LEU A 388 26.28 -5.27 -28.34
CA LEU A 388 25.23 -4.98 -29.32
C LEU A 388 25.75 -4.07 -30.44
N SER A 389 25.81 -4.60 -31.66
CA SER A 389 26.05 -3.84 -32.89
C SER A 389 24.93 -2.85 -33.19
N VAL A 390 25.20 -1.83 -34.03
CA VAL A 390 24.20 -0.82 -34.42
C VAL A 390 22.92 -1.44 -35.01
N PRO A 391 22.99 -2.43 -35.93
CA PRO A 391 21.79 -3.11 -36.43
C PRO A 391 20.99 -3.84 -35.32
N GLN A 392 21.67 -4.43 -34.34
CA GLN A 392 21.02 -5.12 -33.22
C GLN A 392 20.30 -4.13 -32.29
N ARG A 393 20.90 -2.97 -32.02
CA ARG A 393 20.23 -1.90 -31.25
C ARG A 393 18.99 -1.37 -31.97
N GLN A 394 19.07 -1.24 -33.30
CA GLN A 394 17.92 -0.84 -34.11
C GLN A 394 16.81 -1.90 -34.07
N ALA A 395 17.15 -3.19 -34.15
CA ALA A 395 16.17 -4.28 -34.03
C ALA A 395 15.49 -4.30 -32.66
N ILE A 396 16.22 -4.06 -31.58
CA ILE A 396 15.66 -3.93 -30.23
C ILE A 396 14.72 -2.72 -30.15
N GLY A 397 15.10 -1.58 -30.72
CA GLY A 397 14.24 -0.39 -30.78
C GLY A 397 12.93 -0.64 -31.55
N GLN A 398 13.00 -1.30 -32.70
CA GLN A 398 11.81 -1.69 -33.48
C GLN A 398 10.92 -2.68 -32.72
N LEU A 399 11.53 -3.63 -32.00
CA LEU A 399 10.80 -4.53 -31.12
C LEU A 399 10.12 -3.76 -29.97
N GLN A 400 10.81 -2.80 -29.36
CA GLN A 400 10.27 -1.95 -28.30
C GLN A 400 9.04 -1.16 -28.79
N GLU A 401 9.14 -0.49 -29.94
CA GLU A 401 8.03 0.23 -30.58
C GLU A 401 6.86 -0.69 -30.89
N ARG A 402 7.13 -1.88 -31.46
CA ARG A 402 6.11 -2.88 -31.76
C ARG A 402 5.41 -3.39 -30.49
N ILE A 403 6.12 -3.58 -29.39
CA ILE A 403 5.53 -3.94 -28.09
C ILE A 403 4.70 -2.77 -27.56
N ALA A 404 5.22 -1.54 -27.64
CA ALA A 404 4.53 -0.35 -27.18
C ALA A 404 3.19 -0.17 -27.88
N GLU A 405 3.18 -0.26 -29.21
CA GLU A 405 1.99 -0.11 -30.03
C GLU A 405 1.00 -1.26 -29.78
N ARG A 406 1.49 -2.51 -29.74
CA ARG A 406 0.65 -3.70 -29.60
C ARG A 406 0.03 -3.86 -28.22
N TYR A 407 0.74 -3.51 -27.15
CA TYR A 407 0.26 -3.65 -25.77
C TYR A 407 -0.24 -2.33 -25.18
N ARG A 408 -0.20 -1.22 -25.95
CA ARG A 408 -0.46 0.15 -25.47
C ARG A 408 0.34 0.47 -24.20
N THR A 409 1.58 -0.01 -24.11
CA THR A 409 2.45 0.17 -22.94
C THR A 409 3.70 0.96 -23.32
N ASN A 410 4.52 1.35 -22.34
CA ASN A 410 5.79 2.05 -22.58
C ASN A 410 6.98 1.17 -22.13
N PRO A 411 7.38 0.17 -22.94
CA PRO A 411 8.47 -0.72 -22.60
C PRO A 411 9.82 -0.04 -22.73
N HIS A 412 10.69 -0.27 -21.76
CA HIS A 412 12.09 0.15 -21.76
C HIS A 412 12.99 -1.08 -21.81
N PHE A 413 13.88 -1.16 -22.79
CA PHE A 413 14.86 -2.24 -22.87
C PHE A 413 15.75 -2.29 -21.62
N GLU A 414 15.84 -3.47 -21.01
CA GLU A 414 16.61 -3.69 -19.79
C GLU A 414 17.78 -4.63 -20.04
N SER A 415 17.52 -5.84 -20.55
CA SER A 415 18.58 -6.83 -20.76
C SER A 415 18.34 -7.78 -21.93
N LEU A 416 19.44 -8.33 -22.44
CA LEU A 416 19.48 -9.37 -23.46
C LEU A 416 20.55 -10.39 -23.04
N SER A 417 20.19 -11.66 -22.80
CA SER A 417 21.14 -12.65 -22.27
C SER A 417 20.86 -14.10 -22.70
N CYS A 418 21.94 -14.89 -22.81
CA CYS A 418 21.95 -16.33 -23.10
C CYS A 418 22.83 -17.17 -22.13
N SER A 419 23.22 -16.64 -20.96
CA SER A 419 24.23 -17.26 -20.07
C SER A 419 23.68 -17.64 -18.68
N GLU A 420 24.33 -18.56 -17.96
CA GLU A 420 23.96 -18.99 -16.60
C GLU A 420 24.07 -17.86 -15.55
N ASP A 421 24.96 -16.88 -15.78
CA ASP A 421 25.13 -15.69 -14.92
C ASP A 421 24.08 -14.61 -15.24
N LYS A 422 22.79 -14.95 -15.09
CA LYS A 422 21.67 -14.03 -15.32
C LYS A 422 21.53 -13.05 -14.16
N VAL A 423 21.75 -11.76 -14.45
CA VAL A 423 21.28 -10.68 -13.59
C VAL A 423 19.78 -10.52 -13.86
N ALA A 424 18.95 -10.71 -12.84
CA ALA A 424 17.52 -10.43 -12.95
C ALA A 424 17.30 -8.96 -13.35
N PRO A 425 16.29 -8.67 -14.20
CA PRO A 425 15.98 -7.31 -14.63
C PRO A 425 15.67 -6.46 -13.39
N LYS A 426 16.25 -5.26 -13.28
CA LYS A 426 15.99 -4.37 -12.14
C LYS A 426 14.85 -3.42 -12.47
N CYS A 427 13.68 -3.99 -12.75
CA CYS A 427 12.49 -3.21 -13.04
C CYS A 427 11.78 -2.77 -11.76
N GLU A 428 11.27 -1.54 -11.72
CA GLU A 428 10.54 -1.00 -10.55
C GLU A 428 9.13 -1.59 -10.41
N HIS A 429 8.50 -1.99 -11.53
CA HIS A 429 7.11 -2.44 -11.56
C HIS A 429 6.96 -3.83 -12.16
N HIS A 430 7.05 -3.94 -13.50
CA HIS A 430 6.85 -5.21 -14.20
C HIS A 430 7.98 -5.46 -15.20
N GLU A 431 8.29 -6.74 -15.38
CA GLU A 431 9.20 -7.21 -16.42
C GLU A 431 8.43 -7.99 -17.49
N MET A 432 8.75 -7.70 -18.75
CA MET A 432 8.33 -8.49 -19.88
C MET A 432 9.53 -9.27 -20.41
N ILE A 433 9.57 -10.57 -20.12
CA ILE A 433 10.63 -11.46 -20.60
C ILE A 433 10.12 -12.24 -21.80
N ILE A 434 10.84 -12.16 -22.92
CA ILE A 434 10.51 -12.83 -24.17
C ILE A 434 11.61 -13.85 -24.50
N ALA A 435 11.22 -15.09 -24.74
CA ALA A 435 12.12 -16.16 -25.17
C ALA A 435 12.56 -15.96 -26.63
N LEU A 436 13.84 -16.22 -26.87
CA LEU A 436 14.48 -16.13 -28.19
C LEU A 436 14.87 -17.50 -28.75
N ASP A 437 14.69 -18.57 -27.97
CA ASP A 437 15.00 -19.93 -28.39
C ASP A 437 14.14 -20.36 -29.58
N SER A 438 14.72 -21.15 -30.49
CA SER A 438 14.06 -21.55 -31.75
C SER A 438 12.73 -22.29 -31.55
N ASN A 439 12.54 -22.96 -30.41
CA ASN A 439 11.33 -23.70 -30.08
C ASN A 439 10.26 -22.88 -29.33
N ARG A 440 10.62 -21.69 -28.84
CA ARG A 440 9.79 -20.82 -28.01
C ARG A 440 9.89 -19.36 -28.44
N CYS A 441 10.28 -19.10 -29.68
CA CYS A 441 10.48 -17.74 -30.20
C CYS A 441 9.25 -16.86 -29.93
N GLY A 442 9.46 -15.71 -29.30
CA GLY A 442 8.39 -14.76 -29.00
C GLY A 442 7.45 -15.16 -27.84
N ALA A 443 7.68 -16.30 -27.18
CA ALA A 443 6.92 -16.72 -26.01
C ALA A 443 7.30 -15.87 -24.80
N PHE A 444 6.32 -15.50 -23.97
CA PHE A 444 6.61 -14.76 -22.75
C PHE A 444 6.94 -15.75 -21.63
N LEU A 445 7.99 -15.43 -20.88
CA LEU A 445 8.47 -16.23 -19.77
C LEU A 445 8.02 -15.58 -18.45
N SER A 446 7.67 -16.42 -17.47
CA SER A 446 7.34 -15.98 -16.11
C SER A 446 8.57 -15.66 -15.25
N SER A 447 9.74 -16.05 -15.72
CA SER A 447 11.04 -15.89 -15.08
C SER A 447 12.12 -16.12 -16.14
N ILE A 448 13.31 -15.55 -15.96
CA ILE A 448 14.41 -15.84 -16.87
C ILE A 448 14.71 -17.35 -16.88
N ASP A 449 14.66 -17.96 -18.07
CA ASP A 449 15.01 -19.37 -18.25
C ASP A 449 16.52 -19.55 -18.05
N PRO A 450 17.01 -20.36 -17.10
CA PRO A 450 18.44 -20.51 -16.84
C PRO A 450 19.24 -21.07 -18.03
N VAL A 451 18.60 -21.78 -18.96
CA VAL A 451 19.26 -22.46 -20.10
C VAL A 451 18.98 -21.75 -21.43
N GLY A 452 17.93 -20.92 -21.50
CA GLY A 452 17.47 -20.26 -22.73
C GLY A 452 17.96 -18.83 -22.92
N CYS A 453 17.90 -18.38 -24.18
CA CYS A 453 18.10 -16.99 -24.56
C CYS A 453 16.83 -16.17 -24.35
N SER A 454 16.95 -14.98 -23.74
CA SER A 454 15.80 -14.09 -23.51
C SER A 454 16.15 -12.63 -23.62
N ILE A 455 15.17 -11.83 -24.02
CA ILE A 455 15.19 -10.37 -23.96
C ILE A 455 14.18 -9.89 -22.91
N ALA A 456 14.55 -8.91 -22.10
CA ALA A 456 13.71 -8.35 -21.05
C ALA A 456 13.49 -6.84 -21.26
N PHE A 457 12.25 -6.41 -21.05
CA PHE A 457 11.84 -5.01 -21.02
C PHE A 457 11.21 -4.69 -19.67
N CYS A 458 11.55 -3.56 -19.08
CA CYS A 458 10.78 -3.00 -17.97
C CYS A 458 9.56 -2.29 -18.52
N VAL A 459 8.39 -2.55 -17.95
CA VAL A 459 7.13 -1.87 -18.29
C VAL A 459 6.56 -1.22 -17.03
N PRO A 460 5.90 -0.06 -17.18
CA PRO A 460 5.31 0.67 -16.07
C PRO A 460 4.20 -0.11 -15.34
#